data_AF-A0A016WPG5-F1
#
_entry.id   AF-A0A016WPG5-F1
#
_cell.length_a   1.000
_cell.length_b   1.000
_cell.length_c   1.000
_cell.angle_alpha   90.00
_cell.angle_beta   90.00
_cell.angle_gamma   90.00
#
_symmetry.space_group_name_H-M   'P 1'
#
loop_
_entity.id
_entity.type
_entity.pdbx_description
1 polymer ?
#
loop_
_entity_poly.entity_id
_entity_poly.type
_entity_poly.pdbx_seq_one_letter_code
_entity_poly.pdbx_strand_id
1 'polypeptide(L)'
;MLSFSALPSQHALLATDIWDRIQEALVAVIKEKGIAVNVREGAAPHYGPRIDIIIRDSRGRYHLLARIQLDVELPERFDLAFISADRRPIRQHLLI
;
A
#
# COMPACT_ATOMS: atom_id res chain seq x y z
N MET A 1 2.77 14.01 -9.82
CA MET A 1 3.04 14.10 -8.37
C MET A 1 2.57 12.82 -7.73
N LEU A 2 3.46 12.04 -7.12
CA LEU A 2 3.05 10.85 -6.39
C LEU A 2 2.58 11.22 -4.99
N SER A 3 1.44 10.68 -4.59
CA SER A 3 0.87 10.84 -3.27
C SER A 3 0.90 9.49 -2.60
N PHE A 4 1.65 9.37 -1.51
CA PHE A 4 1.70 8.18 -0.69
C PHE A 4 0.78 8.36 0.50
N SER A 5 -0.14 7.43 0.73
CA SER A 5 -1.00 7.43 1.91
C SER A 5 -0.49 6.37 2.88
N ALA A 6 0.14 6.85 3.94
CA ALA A 6 0.99 6.03 4.82
C ALA A 6 0.24 5.54 6.05
N LEU A 7 -0.57 6.40 6.67
CA LEU A 7 -1.17 6.10 7.97
C LEU A 7 -2.61 5.59 7.83
N PRO A 8 -2.97 4.52 8.58
CA PRO A 8 -4.32 3.99 8.60
C PRO A 8 -5.26 5.00 9.28
N SER A 9 -6.53 4.99 8.87
CA SER A 9 -7.59 5.48 9.76
C SER A 9 -7.64 4.60 11.02
N GLN A 10 -8.31 5.06 12.09
CA GLN A 10 -8.18 4.57 13.49
C GLN A 10 -8.45 3.05 13.77
N HIS A 11 -8.52 2.19 12.75
CA HIS A 11 -8.83 0.76 12.82
C HIS A 11 -7.99 -0.10 11.86
N ALA A 12 -6.66 -0.07 11.91
CA ALA A 12 -5.82 -0.94 11.06
C ALA A 12 -6.07 -2.43 11.33
N LEU A 13 -6.19 -3.25 10.27
CA LEU A 13 -6.34 -4.71 10.38
C LEU A 13 -5.00 -5.43 10.57
N LEU A 14 -3.89 -4.80 10.17
CA LEU A 14 -2.55 -5.33 10.40
C LEU A 14 -2.06 -4.98 11.80
N ALA A 15 -1.22 -5.87 12.36
CA ALA A 15 -0.39 -5.51 13.49
C ALA A 15 0.53 -4.33 13.12
N THR A 16 0.75 -3.42 14.07
CA THR A 16 1.48 -2.16 13.87
C THR A 16 2.89 -2.40 13.31
N ASP A 17 3.57 -3.44 13.76
CA ASP A 17 4.93 -3.81 13.32
C ASP A 17 4.99 -4.22 11.84
N ILE A 18 3.99 -4.95 11.36
CA ILE A 18 3.87 -5.33 9.94
C ILE A 18 3.59 -4.09 9.10
N TRP A 19 2.67 -3.24 9.56
CA TRP A 19 2.34 -1.97 8.89
C TRP A 19 3.58 -1.08 8.71
N ASP A 20 4.32 -0.85 9.79
CA ASP A 20 5.51 -0.01 9.79
C ASP A 20 6.56 -0.56 8.82
N ARG A 21 6.82 -1.88 8.84
CA ARG A 21 7.76 -2.51 7.91
C ARG A 21 7.36 -2.35 6.45
N ILE A 22 6.08 -2.49 6.13
CA ILE A 22 5.59 -2.31 4.75
C ILE A 22 5.75 -0.84 4.34
N GLN A 23 5.39 0.09 5.22
CA GLN A 23 5.51 1.51 4.98
C GLN A 23 6.97 1.90 4.72
N GLU A 24 7.90 1.44 5.57
CA GLU A 24 9.33 1.63 5.40
C GLU A 24 9.82 1.09 4.07
N ALA A 25 9.42 -0.13 3.70
CA ALA A 25 9.80 -0.75 2.42
C ALA A 25 9.30 0.07 1.22
N LEU A 26 8.04 0.53 1.23
CA LEU A 26 7.48 1.35 0.16
C LEU A 26 8.19 2.71 0.05
N VAL A 27 8.44 3.37 1.18
CA VAL A 27 9.18 4.65 1.21
C VAL A 27 10.62 4.46 0.72
N ALA A 28 11.29 3.37 1.10
CA ALA A 28 12.64 3.06 0.65
C ALA A 28 12.70 2.90 -0.88
N VAL A 29 11.78 2.13 -1.48
CA VAL A 29 11.72 1.94 -2.94
C VAL A 29 11.48 3.27 -3.66
N ILE A 30 10.56 4.11 -3.16
CA ILE A 30 10.26 5.40 -3.78
C ILE A 30 11.47 6.34 -3.70
N LYS A 31 12.18 6.35 -2.57
CA LYS A 31 13.43 7.13 -2.39
C LYS A 31 14.53 6.63 -3.31
N GLU A 32 14.72 5.32 -3.43
CA GLU A 32 15.71 4.71 -4.33
C GLU A 32 15.46 5.11 -5.79
N LYS A 33 14.19 5.17 -6.20
CA LYS A 33 13.81 5.59 -7.56
C LYS A 33 13.90 7.11 -7.78
N GLY A 34 14.28 7.89 -6.76
CA GLY A 34 14.42 9.35 -6.86
C GLY A 34 13.09 10.08 -7.09
N ILE A 35 11.97 9.48 -6.69
CA ILE A 35 10.66 10.02 -7.01
C ILE A 35 10.16 10.91 -5.87
N ALA A 36 9.75 12.13 -6.21
CA ALA A 36 9.13 13.04 -5.24
C ALA A 36 7.76 12.50 -4.79
N VAL A 37 7.65 12.22 -3.48
CA VAL A 37 6.43 11.72 -2.85
C VAL A 37 5.89 12.75 -1.85
N ASN A 38 4.57 12.93 -1.87
CA ASN A 38 3.85 13.63 -0.82
C ASN A 38 3.22 12.59 0.11
N VAL A 39 3.61 12.60 1.40
CA VAL A 39 3.04 11.69 2.40
C VAL A 39 1.76 12.29 2.97
N ARG A 40 0.65 11.57 2.84
CA ARG A 40 -0.66 11.93 3.38
C ARG A 40 -1.03 11.01 4.52
N GLU A 41 -1.04 11.57 5.73
CA GLU A 41 -1.46 10.88 6.94
C GLU A 41 -2.98 10.64 6.95
N GLY A 42 -3.42 9.48 7.45
CA GLY A 42 -4.84 9.13 7.67
C GLY A 42 -5.67 8.89 6.40
N ALA A 43 -5.04 8.89 5.22
CA ALA A 43 -5.72 8.69 3.94
C ALA A 43 -5.65 7.23 3.43
N ALA A 44 -4.93 6.35 4.14
CA ALA A 44 -4.86 4.94 3.79
C ALA A 44 -6.11 4.19 4.29
N PRO A 45 -6.63 3.25 3.51
CA PRO A 45 -7.64 2.32 4.01
C PRO A 45 -7.12 1.51 5.21
N HIS A 46 -8.05 1.03 6.04
CA HIS A 46 -7.73 0.24 7.22
C HIS A 46 -7.08 -1.12 6.90
N TYR A 47 -7.31 -1.65 5.70
CA TYR A 47 -6.79 -2.94 5.23
C TYR A 47 -5.42 -2.87 4.55
N GLY A 48 -4.77 -1.69 4.48
CA GLY A 48 -3.38 -1.61 4.05
C GLY A 48 -2.94 -0.25 3.47
N PRO A 49 -1.63 -0.03 3.36
CA PRO A 49 -1.05 1.18 2.79
C PRO A 49 -1.27 1.26 1.27
N ARG A 50 -1.25 2.49 0.73
CA ARG A 50 -1.43 2.72 -0.71
C ARG A 50 -0.60 3.86 -1.29
N ILE A 51 -0.27 3.72 -2.57
CA ILE A 51 0.37 4.74 -3.39
C ILE A 51 -0.63 5.18 -4.46
N ASP A 52 -0.95 6.48 -4.48
CA ASP A 52 -1.76 7.11 -5.50
C ASP A 52 -0.84 7.89 -6.48
N ILE A 53 -0.90 7.53 -7.76
CA ILE A 53 -0.18 8.23 -8.84
C ILE A 53 -1.09 9.34 -9.36
N ILE A 54 -0.78 10.58 -9.01
CA ILE A 54 -1.58 11.74 -9.41
C ILE A 54 -0.85 12.53 -10.50
N ILE A 55 -1.52 12.78 -11.61
CA ILE A 55 -0.99 13.61 -12.70
C ILE A 55 -1.71 14.95 -12.75
N ARG A 56 -1.03 15.99 -13.25
CA ARG A 56 -1.61 17.31 -13.47
C ARG A 56 -1.76 17.53 -14.96
N ASP A 57 -2.96 17.86 -15.42
CA ASP A 57 -3.22 18.14 -16.84
C ASP A 57 -2.80 19.56 -17.24
N SER A 58 -2.85 19.87 -18.54
CA SER A 58 -2.48 21.18 -19.10
C SER A 58 -3.39 22.33 -18.65
N ARG A 59 -4.56 22.03 -18.08
CA ARG A 59 -5.48 23.00 -17.47
C ARG A 59 -5.27 23.12 -15.95
N GLY A 60 -4.25 22.45 -15.42
CA GLY A 60 -3.87 22.51 -14.02
C GLY A 60 -4.68 21.62 -13.09
N ARG A 61 -5.56 20.74 -13.59
CA ARG A 61 -6.38 19.82 -12.78
C ARG A 61 -5.59 18.57 -12.39
N TYR A 62 -5.86 18.03 -11.20
CA TYR A 62 -5.24 16.81 -10.71
C TYR A 62 -6.12 15.59 -10.97
N HIS A 63 -5.54 14.53 -11.51
CA HIS A 63 -6.23 13.28 -11.84
C HIS A 63 -5.50 12.10 -11.22
N LEU A 64 -6.24 11.18 -10.59
CA LEU A 64 -5.69 9.88 -10.20
C LEU A 64 -5.49 9.04 -11.46
N LEU A 65 -4.24 8.75 -11.79
CA LEU A 65 -3.88 7.92 -12.93
C LEU A 65 -3.89 6.43 -12.55
N ALA A 66 -3.30 6.10 -11.41
CA ALA A 66 -3.17 4.72 -10.95
C ALA A 66 -3.09 4.68 -9.42
N ARG A 67 -3.42 3.51 -8.87
CA ARG A 67 -3.27 3.18 -7.46
C ARG A 67 -2.53 1.87 -7.35
N ILE A 68 -1.63 1.80 -6.37
CA ILE A 68 -1.01 0.56 -5.92
C ILE A 68 -1.38 0.42 -4.45
N GLN A 69 -2.13 -0.63 -4.11
CA GLN A 69 -2.69 -0.87 -2.80
C GLN A 69 -2.21 -2.24 -2.31
N LEU A 70 -1.70 -2.29 -1.07
CA LEU A 70 -1.57 -3.57 -0.40
C LEU A 70 -2.89 -3.88 0.30
N ASP A 71 -3.44 -5.06 0.04
CA ASP A 71 -4.68 -5.57 0.59
C ASP A 71 -4.40 -6.86 1.36
N VAL A 72 -4.76 -6.84 2.64
CA VAL A 72 -4.60 -7.98 3.56
C VAL A 72 -5.93 -8.60 3.94
N GLU A 73 -7.04 -7.92 3.65
CA GLU A 73 -8.39 -8.34 4.03
C GLU A 73 -8.90 -9.40 3.06
N LEU A 74 -8.76 -9.18 1.75
CA LEU A 74 -9.29 -10.10 0.74
C LEU A 74 -8.64 -11.49 0.81
N PRO A 75 -7.30 -11.63 0.96
CA PRO A 75 -6.70 -12.95 1.14
C PRO A 75 -7.24 -13.71 2.36
N GLU A 76 -7.52 -13.02 3.46
CA GLU A 76 -8.12 -13.65 4.64
C GLU A 76 -9.59 -14.02 4.41
N ARG A 77 -10.38 -13.11 3.82
CA ARG A 77 -11.80 -13.35 3.55
C ARG A 77 -12.06 -14.50 2.58
N PHE A 78 -11.15 -14.73 1.64
CA PHE A 78 -11.25 -15.79 0.64
C PHE A 78 -10.40 -17.04 0.98
N ASP A 79 -9.80 -17.10 2.17
CA ASP A 79 -8.91 -18.19 2.60
C ASP A 79 -7.79 -18.51 1.57
N LEU A 80 -7.19 -17.46 1.01
CA LEU A 80 -6.14 -17.60 0.01
C LEU A 80 -4.80 -17.95 0.67
N ALA A 81 -4.22 -19.07 0.26
CA ALA A 81 -2.91 -19.52 0.68
C ALA A 81 -2.12 -20.12 -0.48
N PHE A 82 -0.80 -20.05 -0.39
CA PHE A 82 0.11 -20.80 -1.26
C PHE A 82 0.94 -21.79 -0.45
N ILE A 83 1.44 -22.82 -1.11
CA ILE A 83 2.33 -23.80 -0.51
C ILE A 83 3.77 -23.33 -0.66
N SER A 84 4.45 -23.12 0.46
CA SER A 84 5.86 -22.74 0.48
C SER A 84 6.77 -23.89 0.03
N ALA A 85 8.05 -23.59 -0.21
CA ALA A 85 9.06 -24.60 -0.51
C ALA A 85 9.13 -25.70 0.58
N ASP A 86 8.83 -25.35 1.83
CA ASP A 86 8.79 -26.26 2.98
C ASP A 86 7.45 -27.01 3.12
N ARG A 87 6.59 -26.95 2.10
CA ARG A 87 5.25 -27.56 2.07
C ARG A 87 4.30 -27.06 3.16
N ARG A 88 4.47 -25.82 3.62
CA ARG A 88 3.57 -25.20 4.59
C ARG A 88 2.67 -24.17 3.89
N PRO A 89 1.37 -24.08 4.26
CA PRO A 89 0.52 -23.02 3.77
C PRO A 89 0.99 -21.68 4.35
N ILE A 90 1.17 -20.68 3.49
CA ILE A 90 1.48 -19.30 3.89
C ILE A 90 0.37 -18.40 3.35
N ARG A 91 -0.18 -17.55 4.22
CA ARG A 91 -1.15 -16.51 3.84
C ARG A 91 -0.42 -15.40 3.07
N GLN A 92 -1.01 -14.97 1.96
CA GLN A 92 -0.43 -13.90 1.14
C GLN A 92 -1.08 -12.55 1.43
N HIS A 93 -0.35 -11.49 1.11
CA HIS A 93 -0.92 -10.16 0.93
C HIS A 93 -1.10 -9.92 -0.58
N LEU A 94 -2.20 -9.30 -0.97
CA LEU A 94 -2.48 -9.01 -2.37
C LEU A 94 -2.05 -7.57 -2.69
N LEU A 95 -1.42 -7.37 -3.84
CA LEU A 95 -1.12 -6.02 -4.35
C LEU A 95 -2.07 -5.74 -5.51
N ILE A 96 -2.87 -4.68 -5.39
CA ILE A 96 -3.94 -4.29 -6.34
C ILE A 96 -3.62 -2.93 -6.96
#